data_AF-A0A960NI43-F1
#
_entry.id   AF-A0A960NI43-F1
#
_cell.length_a   1.000
_cell.length_b   1.000
_cell.length_c   1.000
_cell.angle_alpha   90.00
_cell.angle_beta   90.00
_cell.angle_gamma   90.00
#
_symmetry.space_group_name_H-M   'P 1'
#
loop_
_entity.id
_entity.type
_entity.pdbx_description
1 polymer ?
#
loop_
_entity_poly.entity_id
_entity_poly.type
_entity_poly.pdbx_seq_one_letter_code
_entity_poly.pdbx_strand_id
1 'polypeptide(L)'
;MKSAILWSSFALSFIASGISCSGQPNVLLLYADDMGYGDLGANNPASKIPTPNLDRLAAEGLRFTDGHSSSGICSPSRYALL
;
A
#
# COMPACT_ATOMS: atom_id res chain seq x y z
N MET A 1 26.52 56.25 -7.51
CA MET A 1 26.40 55.32 -6.36
C MET A 1 25.80 54.03 -6.89
N LYS A 2 26.58 52.94 -6.83
CA LYS A 2 26.30 51.64 -7.44
C LYS A 2 25.57 50.79 -6.40
N SER A 3 24.43 50.18 -6.71
CA SER A 3 23.96 49.03 -5.93
C SER A 3 23.46 47.94 -6.88
N ALA A 4 24.30 46.92 -7.02
CA ALA A 4 24.07 45.73 -7.80
C ALA A 4 22.92 44.91 -7.20
N ILE A 5 21.95 44.57 -8.06
CA ILE A 5 20.90 43.61 -7.77
C ILE A 5 21.55 42.22 -7.79
N LEU A 6 21.83 41.67 -6.60
CA LEU A 6 22.35 40.32 -6.41
C LEU A 6 21.18 39.32 -6.45
N TRP A 7 21.02 38.63 -7.57
CA TRP A 7 20.20 37.42 -7.67
C TRP A 7 20.95 36.29 -6.96
N SER A 8 20.62 36.00 -5.71
CA SER A 8 21.12 34.83 -5.01
C SER A 8 20.35 33.60 -5.47
N SER A 9 20.84 32.97 -6.52
CA SER A 9 20.44 31.63 -6.98
C SER A 9 20.75 30.60 -5.88
N PHE A 10 19.75 30.22 -5.09
CA PHE A 10 19.85 29.08 -4.17
C PHE A 10 19.38 27.83 -4.91
N ALA A 11 20.26 27.27 -5.75
CA ALA A 11 20.02 25.98 -6.37
C ALA A 11 20.21 24.87 -5.33
N LEU A 12 19.12 24.47 -4.68
CA LEU A 12 19.10 23.30 -3.81
C LEU A 12 19.15 22.04 -4.69
N SER A 13 20.36 21.57 -4.98
CA SER A 13 20.55 20.29 -5.65
C SER A 13 20.19 19.17 -4.69
N PHE A 14 18.96 18.66 -4.81
CA PHE A 14 18.53 17.46 -4.11
C PHE A 14 19.12 16.25 -4.84
N ILE A 15 20.30 15.80 -4.40
CA ILE A 15 20.87 14.54 -4.88
C ILE A 15 20.03 13.42 -4.25
N ALA A 16 18.97 13.03 -4.94
CA ALA A 16 18.30 11.77 -4.68
C ALA A 16 19.21 10.65 -5.17
N SER A 17 20.08 10.17 -4.30
CA SER A 17 20.77 8.90 -4.49
C SER A 17 19.72 7.81 -4.53
N GLY A 18 19.35 7.40 -5.75
CA GLY A 18 18.45 6.27 -5.97
C GLY A 18 19.04 5.03 -5.35
N ILE A 19 18.36 4.48 -4.34
CA ILE A 19 18.64 3.14 -3.84
C ILE A 19 18.28 2.18 -4.98
N SER A 20 19.27 1.74 -5.74
CA SER A 20 19.11 0.61 -6.66
C SER A 20 18.90 -0.63 -5.81
N CYS A 21 17.64 -1.01 -5.62
CA CYS A 21 17.29 -2.31 -5.04
C CYS A 21 17.80 -3.40 -6.01
N SER A 22 18.93 -4.04 -5.67
CA SER A 22 19.66 -4.95 -6.55
C SER A 22 19.08 -6.37 -6.58
N GLY A 23 17.76 -6.51 -6.63
CA GLY A 23 17.09 -7.81 -6.70
C GLY A 23 15.63 -7.66 -7.11
N GLN A 24 15.10 -8.67 -7.81
CA GLN A 24 13.65 -8.75 -8.02
C GLN A 24 12.99 -8.99 -6.65
N PRO A 25 11.95 -8.22 -6.28
CA PRO A 25 11.25 -8.46 -5.03
C PRO A 25 10.56 -9.83 -5.08
N ASN A 26 10.48 -10.50 -3.93
CA ASN A 26 9.62 -11.66 -3.78
C ASN A 26 8.17 -11.18 -3.69
N VAL A 27 7.28 -11.76 -4.49
CA VAL A 27 5.84 -11.45 -4.46
C VAL A 27 5.12 -12.62 -3.79
N LEU A 28 4.44 -12.34 -2.67
CA LEU A 28 3.59 -13.30 -1.97
C LEU A 28 2.12 -12.85 -2.08
N LEU A 29 1.30 -13.63 -2.81
CA LEU A 29 -0.14 -13.41 -2.88
C LEU A 29 -0.83 -14.27 -1.80
N LEU A 30 -1.35 -13.60 -0.77
CA LEU A 30 -2.23 -14.23 0.22
C LEU A 30 -3.68 -14.00 -0.21
N TYR A 31 -4.40 -15.09 -0.49
CA TYR A 31 -5.80 -15.04 -0.94
C TYR A 31 -6.67 -15.89 -0.03
N ALA A 32 -7.60 -15.24 0.68
CA ALA A 32 -8.53 -15.89 1.60
C ALA A 32 -9.89 -16.10 0.94
N ASP A 33 -10.50 -17.26 1.15
CA ASP A 33 -11.83 -17.61 0.63
C ASP A 33 -12.91 -17.11 1.59
N ASP A 34 -14.00 -16.55 1.04
CA ASP A 34 -15.18 -16.09 1.78
C ASP A 34 -14.93 -15.17 2.99
N MET A 35 -13.80 -14.47 3.04
CA MET A 35 -13.51 -13.48 4.09
C MET A 35 -14.34 -12.21 3.87
N GLY A 36 -15.15 -11.86 4.86
CA GLY A 36 -15.95 -10.64 4.85
C GLY A 36 -15.10 -9.39 5.11
N TYR A 37 -15.52 -8.26 4.55
CA TYR A 37 -14.83 -6.98 4.73
C TYR A 37 -14.64 -6.60 6.20
N GLY A 38 -15.65 -6.85 7.03
CA GLY A 38 -15.67 -6.52 8.46
C GLY A 38 -15.05 -7.57 9.38
N ASP A 39 -14.45 -8.63 8.83
CA ASP A 39 -13.81 -9.68 9.64
C ASP A 39 -12.46 -9.21 10.21
N LEU A 40 -11.75 -8.33 9.50
CA LEU A 40 -10.48 -7.77 9.94
C LEU A 40 -10.69 -6.64 10.94
N GLY A 41 -9.94 -6.65 12.06
CA GLY A 41 -9.92 -5.56 13.04
C GLY A 41 -9.58 -4.21 12.40
N ALA A 42 -8.68 -4.20 11.41
CA ALA A 42 -8.32 -3.02 10.64
C ALA A 42 -9.50 -2.37 9.88
N ASN A 43 -10.51 -3.14 9.50
CA ASN A 43 -11.71 -2.66 8.78
C ASN A 43 -12.91 -2.47 9.72
N ASN A 44 -12.95 -3.18 10.83
CA ASN A 44 -14.01 -3.13 11.82
C ASN A 44 -13.43 -3.23 13.24
N PRO A 45 -13.32 -2.12 13.98
CA PRO A 45 -12.83 -2.11 15.36
C PRO A 45 -13.65 -2.98 16.33
N ALA A 46 -14.90 -3.32 15.97
CA ALA A 46 -15.77 -4.19 16.73
C ALA A 46 -15.76 -5.65 16.22
N SER A 47 -14.82 -6.02 15.33
CA SER A 47 -14.68 -7.41 14.87
C SER A 47 -14.46 -8.35 16.05
N LYS A 48 -15.12 -9.52 16.01
CA LYS A 48 -15.00 -10.56 17.02
C LYS A 48 -13.84 -11.53 16.72
N ILE A 49 -13.26 -11.45 15.53
CA ILE A 49 -12.20 -12.35 15.07
C ILE A 49 -10.84 -11.68 15.34
N PRO A 50 -9.97 -12.24 16.18
CA PRO A 50 -8.65 -11.67 16.42
C PRO A 50 -7.75 -11.89 15.20
N THR A 51 -7.34 -10.80 14.53
CA THR A 51 -6.51 -10.83 13.32
C THR A 51 -5.17 -10.09 13.46
N PRO A 52 -4.40 -10.27 14.57
CA PRO A 52 -3.28 -9.38 14.91
C PRO A 52 -2.19 -9.30 13.84
N ASN A 53 -1.95 -10.39 13.10
CA ASN A 53 -0.96 -10.41 12.02
C ASN A 53 -1.42 -9.61 10.79
N LEU A 54 -2.71 -9.70 10.44
CA LEU A 54 -3.28 -8.96 9.31
C LEU A 54 -3.47 -7.48 9.68
N ASP A 55 -3.83 -7.19 10.92
CA ASP A 55 -3.94 -5.82 11.43
C ASP A 55 -2.57 -5.13 11.42
N ARG A 56 -1.51 -5.85 11.81
CA ARG A 56 -0.13 -5.36 11.72
C ARG A 56 0.29 -5.11 10.26
N LEU A 57 -0.01 -6.05 9.34
CA LEU A 57 0.25 -5.88 7.91
C LEU A 57 -0.47 -4.65 7.34
N ALA A 58 -1.71 -4.40 7.76
CA ALA A 58 -2.47 -3.23 7.34
C ALA A 58 -1.89 -1.91 7.90
N ALA A 59 -1.29 -1.93 9.09
CA ALA A 59 -0.67 -0.76 9.71
C ALA A 59 0.72 -0.42 9.13
N GLU A 60 1.48 -1.43 8.72
CA GLU A 60 2.82 -1.28 8.11
C GLU A 60 2.77 -1.04 6.60
N GLY A 61 1.60 -1.25 5.97
CA GLY A 61 1.43 -1.22 4.53
C GLY A 61 0.41 -0.21 4.02
N LEU A 62 -0.09 -0.47 2.81
CA LEU A 62 -1.20 0.26 2.20
C LEU A 62 -2.47 -0.59 2.27
N ARG A 63 -3.60 0.05 2.57
CA ARG A 63 -4.91 -0.60 2.66
C ARG A 63 -5.88 0.02 1.67
N PHE A 64 -6.47 -0.83 0.83
CA PHE A 64 -7.53 -0.45 -0.09
C PHE A 64 -8.89 -0.68 0.60
N THR A 65 -9.56 0.41 0.99
CA THR A 65 -10.84 0.34 1.71
C THR A 65 -12.06 0.21 0.80
N ASP A 66 -11.87 0.43 -0.50
CA ASP A 66 -12.88 0.29 -1.56
C ASP A 66 -12.35 -0.66 -2.65
N GLY A 67 -12.16 -1.92 -2.27
CA GLY A 67 -11.73 -2.99 -3.16
C GLY A 67 -12.84 -4.03 -3.31
N HIS A 68 -13.15 -4.43 -4.54
CA HIS A 68 -14.23 -5.36 -4.86
C HIS A 68 -13.69 -6.58 -5.59
N SER A 69 -14.29 -7.74 -5.36
CA SER A 69 -14.09 -8.89 -6.25
C SER A 69 -14.81 -8.64 -7.58
N SER A 70 -14.30 -9.23 -8.66
CA SER A 70 -14.95 -9.16 -9.98
C SER A 70 -16.31 -9.88 -10.01
N SER A 71 -16.53 -10.79 -9.06
CA SER A 71 -17.75 -11.59 -8.91
C SER A 71 -17.94 -12.02 -7.45
N GLY A 72 -19.19 -12.25 -7.05
CA GLY A 72 -19.55 -12.84 -5.75
C GLY A 72 -19.46 -14.37 -5.71
N ILE A 73 -18.87 -15.01 -6.73
CA ILE A 73 -18.71 -16.48 -6.81
C ILE A 73 -17.21 -16.80 -6.94
N CYS A 74 -16.77 -17.86 -6.26
CA CYS A 74 -15.37 -18.27 -6.19
C CYS A 74 -14.69 -18.43 -7.56
N SER A 75 -15.28 -19.21 -8.48
CA SER A 75 -14.66 -19.50 -9.79
C SER A 75 -14.40 -18.26 -10.66
N PRO A 76 -15.41 -17.41 -10.96
CA PRO A 76 -15.17 -16.19 -11.74
C PRO A 76 -14.35 -15.13 -10.99
N SER A 77 -14.41 -15.08 -9.65
CA SER A 77 -13.55 -14.20 -8.85
C SER A 77 -12.07 -14.57 -8.99
N ARG A 78 -11.75 -15.87 -8.85
CA ARG A 78 -10.38 -16.38 -8.97
C ARG A 78 -9.82 -16.25 -10.38
N TYR A 79 -10.63 -16.56 -11.38
CA TYR A 79 -10.23 -16.46 -12.79
C TYR A 79 -9.92 -15.02 -13.23
N ALA A 80 -10.52 -14.02 -12.60
CA ALA A 80 -10.20 -12.62 -12.90
C ALA A 80 -8.86 -12.16 -12.29
N LEU A 81 -8.36 -12.85 -11.26
CA LEU A 81 -7.12 -12.50 -10.56
C LEU A 81 -5.90 -13.26 -11.12
N LEU A 82 -6.10 -14.50 -11.57
CA LEU A 82 -5.06 -15.44 -12.03
C LEU A 82 -5.01 -15.52 -13.56
#